data_AF-A0A2A7UWN5-F1
#
_entry.id   AF-A0A2A7UWN5-F1
#
_cell.length_a   1.000
_cell.length_b   1.000
_cell.length_c   1.000
_cell.angle_alpha   90.00
_cell.angle_beta   90.00
_cell.angle_gamma   90.00
#
_symmetry.space_group_name_H-M   'P 1'
#
loop_
_entity.id
_entity.type
_entity.pdbx_description
1 polymer ?
#
loop_
_entity_poly.entity_id
_entity_poly.type
_entity_poly.pdbx_seq_one_letter_code
_entity_poly.pdbx_strand_id
1 'polypeptide(L)'
;MLHCHGDGSATLQKVDDVSDAVERAQALDRQGAHTTGMGDKHAASIPIPVLTQWAAQRGKTFADCMQDDALLKQFLQDPDNRVFRIWKGAL
;
A
#
# COMPACT_ATOMS: atom_id res chain seq x y z
N MET A 1 -9.27 -15.85 9.65
CA MET A 1 -9.91 -16.27 10.91
C MET A 1 -11.41 -16.28 10.73
N LEU A 2 -12.09 -17.35 11.14
CA LEU A 2 -13.55 -17.45 11.12
C LEU A 2 -14.07 -17.10 12.51
N HIS A 3 -14.93 -16.09 12.61
CA HIS A 3 -15.67 -15.77 13.83
C HIS A 3 -17.12 -16.19 13.66
N CYS A 4 -17.56 -17.19 14.40
CA CYS A 4 -18.96 -17.60 14.46
C CYS A 4 -19.66 -16.87 15.60
N HIS A 5 -20.78 -16.23 15.31
CA HIS A 5 -21.61 -15.54 16.30
C HIS A 5 -22.76 -16.45 16.72
N GLY A 6 -23.22 -16.33 17.98
CA GLY A 6 -24.26 -17.19 18.55
C GLY A 6 -25.64 -17.07 17.89
N ASP A 7 -25.81 -16.13 16.96
CA ASP A 7 -27.01 -15.90 16.14
C ASP A 7 -27.01 -16.67 14.81
N GLY A 8 -25.98 -17.49 14.56
CA GLY A 8 -25.83 -18.28 13.33
C GLY A 8 -25.16 -17.51 12.18
N SER A 9 -24.71 -16.28 12.40
CA SER A 9 -23.88 -15.55 11.43
C SER A 9 -22.39 -15.87 11.62
N ALA A 10 -21.61 -15.74 10.55
CA ALA A 10 -20.16 -15.93 10.61
C ALA A 10 -19.42 -14.84 9.82
N THR A 11 -18.31 -14.36 10.37
CA THR A 11 -17.43 -13.37 9.75
C THR A 11 -16.11 -14.01 9.35
N LEU A 12 -15.71 -13.79 8.11
CA LEU A 12 -14.37 -14.15 7.61
C LEU A 12 -13.45 -12.94 7.70
N GLN A 13 -12.45 -13.00 8.56
CA GLN A 13 -11.40 -12.01 8.65
C GLN A 13 -10.15 -12.52 7.94
N LYS A 14 -9.64 -11.78 6.96
CA LYS A 14 -8.32 -12.00 6.38
C LYS A 14 -7.32 -11.10 7.09
N VAL A 15 -6.18 -11.67 7.50
CA VAL A 15 -5.03 -10.93 8.05
C VAL A 15 -3.85 -11.30 7.17
N ASP A 16 -3.25 -10.30 6.54
CA ASP A 16 -2.04 -10.45 5.73
C ASP A 16 -0.89 -9.79 6.51
N ASP A 17 0.19 -10.54 6.73
CA ASP A 17 1.43 -9.97 7.29
C ASP A 17 2.18 -9.22 6.19
N VAL A 18 2.48 -7.95 6.44
CA VAL A 18 3.16 -7.05 5.49
C VAL A 18 4.46 -6.49 6.05
N SER A 19 4.98 -7.06 7.14
CA SER A 19 6.16 -6.59 7.85
C SER A 19 7.40 -6.56 6.93
N ASP A 20 7.66 -7.64 6.18
CA ASP A 20 8.78 -7.72 5.23
C ASP A 20 8.76 -6.61 4.17
N ALA A 21 7.57 -6.26 3.70
CA ALA A 21 7.42 -5.23 2.68
C ALA A 21 7.65 -3.82 3.25
N VAL A 22 7.23 -3.59 4.50
CA VAL A 22 7.56 -2.37 5.25
C VAL A 22 9.06 -2.25 5.46
N GLU A 23 9.72 -3.33 5.93
CA GLU A 23 11.16 -3.34 6.15
C GLU A 23 11.93 -3.06 4.86
N ARG A 24 11.52 -3.68 3.75
CA ARG A 24 12.10 -3.45 2.43
C ARG A 24 11.96 -2.00 1.98
N ALA A 25 10.78 -1.39 2.13
CA ALA A 25 10.55 0.00 1.74
C ALA A 25 11.45 0.94 2.56
N GLN A 26 11.56 0.72 3.86
CA GLN A 26 12.47 1.49 4.73
C GLN A 26 13.95 1.27 4.38
N ALA A 27 14.36 0.05 4.05
CA ALA A 27 15.73 -0.23 3.63
C ALA A 27 16.09 0.54 2.35
N LEU A 28 15.19 0.59 1.37
CA LEU A 28 15.37 1.34 0.12
C LEU A 28 15.45 2.86 0.36
N ASP A 29 14.61 3.41 1.24
CA ASP A 29 14.68 4.82 1.66
C ASP A 29 16.04 5.14 2.31
N ARG A 30 16.48 4.32 3.27
CA ARG A 30 17.78 4.51 3.95
C ARG A 30 18.97 4.42 3.01
N GLN A 31 18.88 3.58 1.97
CA GLN A 31 19.93 3.41 0.97
C GLN A 31 19.97 4.55 -0.06
N GLY A 32 19.01 5.48 -0.03
CA GLY A 32 18.87 6.50 -1.06
C GLY A 32 18.54 5.91 -2.44
N ALA A 33 17.97 4.69 -2.48
CA ALA A 33 17.59 3.98 -3.70
C ALA A 33 16.31 4.55 -4.34
N HIS A 34 16.17 5.88 -4.30
CA HIS A 34 15.03 6.63 -4.81
C HIS A 34 15.21 7.08 -6.26
N THR A 35 16.40 6.93 -6.85
CA THR A 35 16.71 7.37 -8.22
C THR A 35 17.50 6.32 -8.97
N THR A 36 17.09 6.00 -10.20
CA THR A 36 17.89 5.20 -11.13
C THR A 36 19.02 6.06 -11.72
N GLY A 37 20.04 5.43 -12.31
CA GLY A 37 21.10 6.14 -13.02
C GLY A 37 20.62 7.02 -14.19
N MET A 38 19.36 6.83 -14.63
CA MET A 38 18.71 7.62 -15.70
C MET A 38 17.77 8.71 -15.17
N GLY A 39 17.61 8.84 -13.84
CA GLY A 39 16.82 9.90 -13.20
C GLY A 39 15.38 9.53 -12.83
N ASP A 40 14.90 8.34 -13.18
CA ASP A 40 13.59 7.84 -12.75
C ASP A 40 13.54 7.67 -11.25
N LYS A 41 12.39 7.95 -10.65
CA LYS A 41 12.23 7.93 -9.20
C LYS A 41 11.46 6.71 -8.72
N HIS A 42 12.08 5.93 -7.83
CA HIS A 42 11.38 4.85 -7.13
C HIS A 42 10.51 5.48 -6.03
N ALA A 43 9.26 5.77 -6.36
CA ALA A 43 8.38 6.53 -5.47
C ALA A 43 7.99 5.75 -4.20
N ALA A 44 7.62 4.47 -4.36
CA ALA A 44 7.13 3.62 -3.28
C ALA A 44 7.24 2.13 -3.61
N SER A 45 7.24 1.29 -2.57
CA SER A 45 7.10 -0.16 -2.67
C SER A 45 5.87 -0.59 -1.87
N ILE A 46 4.78 -0.91 -2.56
CA ILE A 46 3.46 -1.07 -1.95
C ILE A 46 3.02 -2.55 -1.98
N PRO A 47 2.64 -3.15 -0.82
CA PRO A 47 2.04 -4.48 -0.82
C PRO A 47 0.65 -4.46 -1.48
N ILE A 48 0.38 -5.42 -2.37
CA ILE A 48 -0.93 -5.57 -3.02
C ILE A 48 -2.08 -5.64 -2.01
N PRO A 49 -2.00 -6.39 -0.89
CA PRO A 49 -3.10 -6.45 0.08
C PRO A 49 -3.43 -5.08 0.70
N VAL A 50 -2.42 -4.26 0.96
CA VAL A 50 -2.60 -2.91 1.54
C VAL A 50 -3.32 -2.00 0.56
N LEU A 51 -2.87 -1.95 -0.69
CA LEU A 51 -3.51 -1.12 -1.70
C LEU A 51 -4.94 -1.60 -1.99
N THR A 52 -5.16 -2.92 -1.99
CA THR A 52 -6.48 -3.52 -2.18
C THR A 52 -7.43 -3.15 -1.04
N GLN A 53 -6.98 -3.24 0.21
CA GLN A 53 -7.79 -2.87 1.37
C GLN A 53 -8.11 -1.37 1.37
N TRP A 54 -7.12 -0.52 1.10
CA TRP A 54 -7.30 0.93 1.02
C TRP A 54 -8.29 1.33 -0.08
N ALA A 55 -8.22 0.66 -1.24
CA ALA A 55 -9.16 0.85 -2.35
C ALA A 55 -10.57 0.40 -1.99
N ALA A 56 -10.71 -0.78 -1.35
CA ALA A 56 -11.99 -1.34 -0.96
C ALA A 56 -12.77 -0.43 0.00
N GLN A 57 -12.07 0.22 0.95
CA GLN A 57 -12.67 1.23 1.86
C GLN A 57 -13.29 2.43 1.12
N ARG A 58 -12.93 2.64 -0.15
CA ARG A 58 -13.41 3.74 -1.02
C ARG A 58 -14.33 3.24 -2.14
N GLY A 59 -14.76 1.97 -2.08
CA GLY A 59 -15.57 1.35 -3.13
C GLY A 59 -14.80 1.17 -4.45
N LYS A 60 -13.48 1.05 -4.39
CA LYS A 60 -12.57 0.86 -5.53
C LYS A 60 -11.87 -0.49 -5.46
N THR A 61 -11.26 -0.87 -6.57
CA THR A 61 -10.47 -2.09 -6.72
C THR A 61 -8.98 -1.78 -6.90
N PHE A 62 -8.14 -2.80 -6.75
CA PHE A 62 -6.72 -2.69 -7.09
C PHE A 62 -6.52 -2.26 -8.56
N ALA A 63 -7.33 -2.79 -9.48
CA ALA A 63 -7.26 -2.43 -10.89
C ALA A 63 -7.56 -0.94 -11.13
N ASP A 64 -8.55 -0.38 -10.41
CA ASP A 64 -8.84 1.07 -10.48
C ASP A 64 -7.62 1.90 -10.07
N CYS A 65 -6.92 1.50 -9.00
CA CYS A 65 -5.70 2.18 -8.55
C CYS A 65 -4.55 2.09 -9.55
N MET A 66 -4.49 1.06 -10.39
CA MET A 66 -3.45 0.91 -11.42
C MET A 66 -3.78 1.65 -12.72
N GLN A 67 -5.05 2.03 -12.92
CA GLN A 67 -5.52 2.74 -14.12
C GLN A 67 -5.75 4.23 -13.88
N ASP A 68 -5.89 4.65 -12.62
CA ASP A 68 -6.12 6.03 -12.22
C ASP A 68 -4.93 6.56 -11.40
N ASP A 69 -4.07 7.34 -12.07
CA ASP A 69 -2.92 8.00 -11.45
C ASP A 69 -3.32 8.92 -10.28
N ALA A 70 -4.49 9.55 -10.34
CA ALA A 70 -4.96 10.43 -9.26
C ALA A 70 -5.32 9.61 -8.02
N LEU A 71 -5.90 8.41 -8.19
CA LEU A 71 -6.21 7.51 -7.10
C LEU A 71 -4.93 6.95 -6.46
N LEU A 72 -3.94 6.58 -7.26
CA LEU A 72 -2.64 6.15 -6.75
C LEU A 72 -1.89 7.29 -6.04
N LYS A 73 -1.96 8.52 -6.55
CA LYS A 73 -1.39 9.70 -5.86
C LYS A 73 -2.06 9.95 -4.52
N GLN A 74 -3.38 9.81 -4.42
CA GLN A 74 -4.08 9.91 -3.13
C GLN A 74 -3.57 8.87 -2.13
N PHE A 75 -3.36 7.61 -2.55
CA PHE A 75 -2.77 6.59 -1.69
C PHE A 75 -1.38 7.02 -1.17
N LEU A 76 -0.53 7.54 -2.05
CA LEU A 76 0.84 7.94 -1.72
C LEU A 76 0.94 9.22 -0.88
N GLN A 77 -0.09 10.07 -0.92
CA GLN A 77 -0.17 11.31 -0.13
C GLN A 77 -0.81 11.08 1.24
N ASP A 78 -1.48 9.95 1.44
CA ASP A 78 -2.08 9.55 2.71
C ASP A 78 -0.99 9.39 3.80
N PRO A 79 -1.05 10.14 4.92
CA PRO A 79 -0.06 10.05 6.00
C PRO A 79 0.09 8.63 6.57
N ASP A 80 -0.98 7.85 6.58
CA ASP A 80 -1.00 6.49 7.14
C ASP A 80 -0.23 5.50 6.25
N ASN A 81 -0.10 5.80 4.95
CA ASN A 81 0.62 4.97 3.98
C ASN A 81 2.08 5.43 3.76
N ARG A 82 2.53 6.45 4.49
CA ARG A 82 3.87 7.05 4.32
C ARG A 82 5.01 6.04 4.47
N VAL A 83 4.80 4.98 5.24
CA VAL A 83 5.80 3.93 5.47
C VAL A 83 6.22 3.20 4.19
N PHE A 84 5.35 3.19 3.16
CA PHE A 84 5.63 2.55 1.88
C PHE A 84 6.35 3.47 0.89
N ARG A 85 6.45 4.78 1.18
CA ARG A 85 7.13 5.76 0.33
C ARG A 85 8.64 5.69 0.52
N ILE A 86 9.33 5.64 -0.61
CA ILE A 86 10.80 5.65 -0.71
C ILE A 86 11.27 7.04 -1.13
N TRP A 87 10.57 7.68 -2.07
CA TRP A 87 10.90 9.04 -2.48
C TRP A 87 10.11 10.10 -1.71
N LYS A 88 10.84 11.07 -1.15
CA LYS A 88 10.29 12.12 -0.25
C LYS A 88 9.93 13.44 -0.93
N GLY A 89 10.15 13.57 -2.24
CA GLY A 89 9.78 14.79 -2.96
C GLY A 89 8.28 14.92 -3.25
N ALA A 90 7.90 15.99 -3.94
CA ALA A 90 6.53 16.26 -4.36
C ALA A 90 6.12 15.33 -5.52
N LEU A 91 4.94 14.72 -5.40
CA LEU A 91 4.32 13.79 -6.37
C LEU A 91 3.41 14.51 -7.37
#